data_AF-A0AAU5IJK9-F1
#
_entry.id   AF-A0AAU5IJK9-F1
#
_cell.length_a   1.000
_cell.length_b   1.000
_cell.length_c   1.000
_cell.angle_alpha   90.00
_cell.angle_beta   90.00
_cell.angle_gamma   90.00
#
_symmetry.space_group_name_H-M   'P 1'
#
loop_
_entity.id
_entity.type
_entity.pdbx_description
1 polymer ?
#
loop_
_entity_poly.entity_id
_entity_poly.type
_entity_poly.pdbx_seq_one_letter_code
_entity_poly.pdbx_strand_id
1 'polypeptide(L)' 'MTTSEYAVGTIAACAFAAVLYKVVTSAPVMAQLQSLLKDALDAKF' A
#
# COMPACT_ATOMS: atom_id res chain seq x y z
N MET A 1 -17.33 14.22 25.28
CA MET A 1 -16.37 13.65 24.32
C MET A 1 -16.30 12.17 24.63
N THR A 2 -16.99 11.34 23.85
CA THR A 2 -17.16 9.93 24.19
C THR A 2 -15.99 9.13 23.64
N THR A 3 -15.46 8.23 24.45
CA THR A 3 -14.32 7.35 24.12
C THR A 3 -14.59 6.48 22.89
N SER A 4 -15.86 6.24 22.57
CA SER A 4 -16.31 5.46 21.41
C SER A 4 -16.05 6.16 20.07
N GLU A 5 -16.19 7.48 20.00
CA GLU A 5 -15.99 8.24 18.75
C GLU A 5 -14.54 8.11 18.25
N TYR A 6 -13.58 8.28 19.15
CA TYR A 6 -12.16 8.14 18.85
C TYR A 6 -11.78 6.69 18.51
N ALA A 7 -12.34 5.72 19.23
CA ALA A 7 -12.09 4.30 18.96
C ALA A 7 -12.56 3.88 17.55
N VAL A 8 -13.74 4.34 17.14
CA VAL A 8 -14.27 4.09 15.79
C VAL A 8 -13.40 4.78 14.73
N GLY A 9 -12.93 6.01 15.00
CA GLY A 9 -12.00 6.73 14.13
C GLY A 9 -10.70 5.96 13.88
N THR A 10 -10.10 5.40 14.92
CA THR A 10 -8.88 4.58 14.79
C THR A 10 -9.13 3.30 14.00
N ILE A 11 -10.24 2.59 14.28
CA ILE A 11 -10.58 1.36 13.55
C ILE A 11 -10.79 1.64 12.07
N ALA A 12 -11.51 2.71 11.73
CA ALA A 12 -11.72 3.13 10.34
C ALA A 12 -10.39 3.41 9.63
N ALA A 13 -9.47 4.13 10.28
CA ALA A 13 -8.14 4.41 9.73
C ALA A 13 -7.32 3.12 9.52
N CYS A 14 -7.32 2.21 10.49
CA CYS A 14 -6.64 0.92 10.39
C CYS A 14 -7.22 0.04 9.27
N ALA A 15 -8.55 0.01 9.12
CA ALA A 15 -9.22 -0.73 8.05
C ALA A 15 -8.82 -0.18 6.66
N PHE A 16 -8.80 1.14 6.51
CA PHE A 16 -8.34 1.79 5.28
C PHE A 16 -6.87 1.49 4.98
N ALA A 17 -6.00 1.58 5.99
CA ALA A 17 -4.58 1.23 5.86
C ALA A 17 -4.37 -0.23 5.43
N ALA A 18 -5.17 -1.17 5.96
CA ALA A 18 -5.12 -2.57 5.56
C ALA A 18 -5.50 -2.77 4.08
N VAL A 19 -6.50 -2.05 3.58
CA VAL A 19 -6.88 -2.06 2.16
C VAL A 19 -5.74 -1.50 1.30
N LEU A 20 -5.18 -0.35 1.66
CA LEU A 20 -4.04 0.24 0.95
C LEU A 20 -2.83 -0.71 0.93
N TYR A 21 -2.55 -1.38 2.03
CA TYR A 21 -1.48 -2.38 2.09
C TYR A 21 -1.73 -3.51 1.08
N LYS A 22 -2.96 -4.02 0.98
CA LYS A 22 -3.32 -5.05 -0.02
C LYS A 22 -3.16 -4.54 -1.46
N VAL A 23 -3.49 -3.28 -1.73
CA VAL A 23 -3.30 -2.67 -3.06
C VAL A 23 -1.81 -2.60 -3.39
N VAL A 24 -0.99 -2.04 -2.50
CA VAL A 24 0.46 -1.86 -2.75
C VAL A 24 1.20 -3.19 -2.81
N THR A 25 0.75 -4.20 -2.06
CA THR A 25 1.34 -5.55 -2.09
C THR A 25 0.71 -6.47 -3.13
N SER A 26 -0.19 -5.97 -3.96
CA SER A 26 -0.86 -6.77 -4.99
C SER A 26 0.12 -7.20 -6.09
N ALA A 27 -0.18 -8.35 -6.70
CA ALA A 27 0.58 -8.89 -7.83
C ALA A 27 0.82 -7.88 -8.98
N PRO A 28 -0.18 -7.11 -9.47
CA PRO A 28 0.06 -6.15 -10.54
C PRO A 28 1.03 -5.03 -10.13
N VAL A 29 0.91 -4.47 -8.92
CA VAL A 29 1.82 -3.42 -8.44
C VAL A 29 3.25 -3.93 -8.33
N MET A 30 3.43 -5.12 -7.76
CA MET A 30 4.75 -5.74 -7.63
C MET A 30 5.36 -6.11 -8.99
N ALA A 31 4.56 -6.58 -9.94
CA ALA A 31 5.02 -6.88 -11.29
C ALA A 31 5.50 -5.62 -12.02
N GLN A 32 4.76 -4.52 -11.90
CA GLN A 32 5.14 -3.25 -12.52
C GLN A 32 6.44 -2.71 -11.91
N LEU A 33 6.57 -2.77 -10.57
CA LEU A 33 7.78 -2.37 -9.87
C LEU A 33 8.99 -3.20 -10.31
N GLN A 34 8.83 -4.52 -10.43
CA GLN A 34 9.90 -5.40 -10.94
C GLN A 34 10.28 -5.08 -12.38
N SER A 35 9.33 -4.75 -13.25
CA SER A 35 9.61 -4.32 -14.62
C SER A 35 10.45 -3.04 -14.62
N LEU A 36 10.04 -2.04 -13.85
CA LEU A 36 10.74 -0.76 -13.76
C LEU A 36 12.17 -0.95 -13.25
N LEU A 37 12.37 -1.81 -12.25
CA LEU A 37 13.71 -2.14 -11.76
C LEU A 37 14.56 -2.87 -12.81
N LYS A 38 13.97 -3.79 -13.57
CA LYS A 38 14.69 -4.46 -14.67
C LYS A 38 15.10 -3.46 -15.75
N ASP A 39 14.19 -2.58 -16.16
CA ASP A 39 14.48 -1.55 -17.16
C ASP A 39 15.58 -0.61 -16.66
N ALA A 40 15.56 -0.23 -15.38
CA ALA A 40 16.59 0.61 -14.77
C ALA A 40 17.96 -0.09 -14.67
N LEU A 41 18.00 -1.40 -14.45
CA LEU A 41 19.23 -2.19 -14.40
C LEU A 41 19.76 -2.54 -15.79
N ASP A 42 18.88 -2.73 -16.79
CA ASP A 42 19.23 -3.01 -18.18
C ASP A 42 19.53 -1.75 -18.98
N ALA A 43 19.20 -0.57 -18.45
CA ALA A 43 19.71 0.70 -18.95
C ALA A 43 21.25 0.73 -18.81
N LYS A 44 21.92 0.14 -19.81
CA LYS A 44 23.37 0.19 -20.01
C LYS A 44 23.82 1.65 -19.96
N PHE A 45 24.69 1.94 -19.00
CA PHE A 45 25.56 3.12 -19.03
C PHE A 45 26.45 3.09 -20.28
#